data_AF-A0AAJ2ACT3-F1
#
_entry.id   AF-A0AAJ2ACT3-F1
#
_cell.length_a   1.000
_cell.length_b   1.000
_cell.length_c   1.000
_cell.angle_alpha   90.00
_cell.angle_beta   90.00
_cell.angle_gamma   90.00
#
_symmetry.space_group_name_H-M   'P 1'
#
loop_
_entity.id
_entity.type
_entity.pdbx_description
1 polymer ?
#
loop_
_entity_poly.entity_id
_entity_poly.type
_entity_poly.pdbx_seq_one_letter_code
_entity_poly.pdbx_strand_id
1 'polypeptide(L)' 'MTPEQEDIVLDWVTSCKDWSERLKDGRTIIPPPIFAEEAQYALSIFKELKIVDAPGSPSFGEASAQWVFDLVASIFGA' A
#
# COMPACT_ATOMS: atom_id res chain seq x y z
N MET A 1 2.78 -43.60 -19.16
CA MET A 1 1.69 -42.60 -19.16
C MET A 1 1.95 -41.72 -17.95
N THR A 2 2.72 -40.66 -18.14
CA THR A 2 3.08 -39.69 -17.09
C THR A 2 1.86 -38.82 -16.79
N PRO A 3 1.57 -38.50 -15.52
CA PRO A 3 0.50 -37.55 -15.21
C PRO A 3 0.94 -36.19 -15.75
N GLU A 4 0.13 -35.65 -16.66
CA GLU A 4 0.22 -34.27 -17.12
C GLU A 4 0.15 -33.36 -15.88
N GLN A 5 1.25 -32.67 -15.59
CA GLN A 5 1.27 -31.63 -14.57
C GLN A 5 0.35 -30.52 -15.06
N GLU A 6 -0.78 -30.38 -14.40
CA GLU A 6 -1.73 -29.29 -14.61
C GLU A 6 -1.01 -27.99 -14.26
N ASP A 7 -0.62 -27.23 -15.30
CA ASP A 7 -0.04 -25.90 -15.16
C ASP A 7 -1.06 -25.03 -14.43
N ILE A 8 -0.85 -24.81 -13.13
CA ILE A 8 -1.62 -23.82 -12.37
C ILE A 8 -1.23 -22.46 -12.92
N VAL A 9 -2.00 -21.95 -13.87
CA VAL A 9 -1.89 -20.57 -14.34
C VAL A 9 -2.23 -19.68 -13.16
N LEU A 10 -1.20 -19.16 -12.49
CA LEU A 10 -1.34 -18.09 -11.51
C LEU A 10 -1.79 -16.84 -12.26
N ASP A 11 -3.10 -16.67 -12.37
CA ASP A 11 -3.70 -15.48 -12.97
C ASP A 11 -3.49 -14.32 -12.00
N TRP A 12 -2.55 -13.42 -12.32
CA TRP A 12 -2.26 -12.25 -11.51
C TRP A 12 -3.43 -11.26 -11.62
N VAL A 13 -4.27 -11.20 -10.58
CA VAL A 13 -5.46 -10.34 -10.54
C VAL A 13 -5.20 -9.13 -9.66
N THR A 14 -5.24 -7.92 -10.24
CA THR A 14 -5.13 -6.65 -9.51
C THR A 14 -6.47 -6.06 -9.09
N SER A 15 -7.60 -6.69 -9.47
CA SER A 15 -8.93 -6.16 -9.17
C SER A 15 -9.33 -6.38 -7.71
N CYS A 16 -9.64 -5.31 -6.98
CA CYS A 16 -10.25 -5.34 -5.65
C CYS A 16 -11.79 -5.26 -5.77
N LYS A 17 -12.45 -6.36 -6.16
CA LYS A 17 -13.90 -6.35 -6.48
C LYS A 17 -14.81 -6.08 -5.28
N ASP A 18 -14.34 -6.39 -4.07
CA ASP A 18 -15.05 -6.24 -2.78
C ASP A 18 -14.75 -4.89 -2.08
N TRP A 19 -14.13 -3.93 -2.78
CA TRP A 19 -13.68 -2.66 -2.19
C TRP A 19 -14.80 -1.90 -1.46
N SER A 20 -16.04 -1.95 -1.97
CA SER A 20 -17.17 -1.23 -1.38
C SER A 20 -17.57 -1.80 -0.01
N GLU A 21 -17.58 -3.13 0.13
CA GLU A 21 -17.83 -3.77 1.43
C GLU A 21 -16.69 -3.50 2.40
N ARG A 22 -15.43 -3.55 1.92
CA ARG A 22 -14.27 -3.26 2.78
C ARG A 22 -14.35 -1.87 3.40
N LEU A 23 -14.64 -0.84 2.60
CA LEU A 23 -14.77 0.53 3.10
C LEU A 23 -15.91 0.67 4.12
N LYS A 24 -17.05 0.00 3.91
CA LYS A 24 -18.17 0.00 4.86
C LYS A 24 -17.79 -0.68 6.18
N ASP A 25 -17.00 -1.74 6.12
CA ASP A 25 -16.57 -2.52 7.29
C ASP A 25 -15.29 -1.97 7.96
N GLY A 26 -14.73 -0.86 7.46
CA GLY A 26 -13.46 -0.32 7.97
C GLY A 26 -12.24 -1.20 7.65
N ARG A 27 -12.34 -2.09 6.66
CA ARG A 27 -11.23 -2.92 6.16
C ARG A 27 -10.44 -2.15 5.11
N THR A 28 -9.12 -2.34 5.10
CA THR A 28 -8.24 -1.67 4.12
C THR A 28 -8.47 -2.17 2.69
N ILE A 29 -8.43 -1.24 1.74
CA ILE A 29 -8.40 -1.52 0.30
C ILE A 29 -6.99 -1.44 -0.28
N ILE A 30 -6.01 -1.04 0.54
CA ILE A 30 -4.62 -0.83 0.14
C ILE A 30 -3.90 -2.18 0.19
N PRO A 31 -3.35 -2.68 -0.92
CA PRO A 31 -2.61 -3.94 -0.93
C PRO A 31 -1.24 -3.76 -0.25
N PRO A 32 -0.63 -4.86 0.24
CA PRO A 32 0.76 -4.80 0.72
C PRO A 32 1.72 -4.46 -0.44
N PRO A 33 2.87 -3.83 -0.15
CA PRO A 33 3.91 -3.61 -1.15
C PRO A 33 4.46 -4.95 -1.66
N ILE A 34 4.77 -5.02 -2.95
CA ILE A 34 5.47 -6.15 -3.58
C ILE A 34 6.95 -6.13 -3.17
N PHE A 35 7.54 -4.94 -3.10
CA PHE A 35 8.92 -4.66 -2.74
C PHE A 35 8.99 -3.91 -1.41
N ALA A 36 9.19 -4.65 -0.32
CA ALA A 36 9.07 -4.11 1.04
C ALA A 36 10.21 -3.16 1.43
N GLU A 37 11.44 -3.36 0.93
CA GLU A 37 12.59 -2.52 1.27
C GLU A 37 12.47 -1.13 0.63
N GLU A 38 12.09 -1.07 -0.65
CA GLU A 38 11.82 0.13 -1.41
C GLU A 38 10.67 0.93 -0.81
N ALA A 39 9.60 0.23 -0.40
CA ALA A 39 8.48 0.85 0.31
C ALA A 39 8.92 1.50 1.63
N GLN A 40 9.75 0.82 2.43
CA GLN A 40 10.25 1.36 3.70
C GLN A 40 11.14 2.57 3.49
N TYR A 41 12.03 2.53 2.49
CA TYR A 41 12.89 3.65 2.14
C TYR A 41 12.11 4.87 1.64
N ALA A 42 11.14 4.67 0.76
CA ALA A 42 10.27 5.76 0.30
C ALA A 42 9.45 6.35 1.46
N LEU A 43 8.95 5.49 2.37
CA LEU A 43 8.18 5.92 3.53
C LEU A 43 9.02 6.74 4.52
N SER A 44 10.31 6.41 4.71
CA SER A 44 11.19 7.21 5.58
C SER A 44 11.35 8.63 5.06
N ILE A 45 11.60 8.78 3.74
CA ILE A 45 11.69 10.10 3.09
C ILE A 45 10.34 10.84 3.18
N PHE A 46 9.22 10.15 2.89
CA PHE A 46 7.90 10.75 2.96
C PHE A 46 7.59 11.34 4.33
N LYS A 47 7.95 10.65 5.42
CA LYS A 47 7.73 11.11 6.79
C LYS A 47 8.50 12.38 7.16
N GLU A 48 9.57 12.70 6.44
CA GLU A 48 10.37 13.92 6.64
C GLU A 48 9.80 15.15 5.91
N LEU A 49 8.95 14.94 4.89
CA LEU A 49 8.34 16.03 4.13
C LEU A 49 7.49 16.93 5.04
N LYS A 50 7.58 18.24 4.83
CA LYS A 50 6.85 19.24 5.62
C LYS A 50 5.53 19.63 4.95
N ILE A 51 4.47 19.73 5.77
CA ILE A 51 3.18 20.27 5.38
C ILE A 51 3.25 21.79 5.54
N VAL A 52 3.67 22.49 4.49
CA VAL A 52 4.02 23.93 4.54
C VAL A 52 2.82 24.85 4.71
N ASP A 53 1.61 24.37 4.45
CA ASP A 53 0.35 25.07 4.58
C ASP A 53 -0.38 24.78 5.90
N ALA A 54 0.13 23.86 6.73
CA ALA A 54 -0.43 23.56 8.04
C ALA A 54 0.19 24.43 9.16
N PRO A 55 -0.59 24.85 10.17
CA PRO A 55 -0.07 25.57 11.33
C PRO A 55 1.09 24.82 12.01
N GLY A 56 2.22 25.51 12.21
CA GLY A 56 3.42 24.91 12.82
C GLY A 56 4.28 24.06 11.87
N SER A 57 3.84 23.87 10.62
CA SER A 57 4.53 23.08 9.60
C SER A 57 5.03 21.71 10.09
N PRO A 58 4.12 20.84 10.56
CA PRO A 58 4.48 19.48 10.95
C PRO A 58 4.97 18.69 9.74
N SER A 59 5.71 17.61 10.00
CA SER A 59 6.02 16.64 8.95
C SER A 59 4.82 15.75 8.67
N PHE A 60 4.80 15.10 7.49
CA PHE A 60 3.82 14.07 7.20
C PHE A 60 3.91 12.89 8.19
N GLY A 61 5.08 12.64 8.79
CA GLY A 61 5.25 11.65 9.85
C GLY A 61 4.53 12.01 11.16
N GLU A 62 4.38 13.30 11.46
CA GLU A 62 3.71 13.81 12.67
C GLU A 62 2.19 13.93 12.49
N ALA A 63 1.74 14.25 11.28
CA ALA A 63 0.35 14.64 11.04
C ALA A 63 -0.51 13.56 10.34
N SER A 64 0.10 12.56 9.68
CA SER A 64 -0.67 11.60 8.88
C SER A 64 -1.18 10.41 9.69
N ALA A 65 -2.35 9.89 9.30
CA ALA A 65 -2.88 8.64 9.80
C ALA A 65 -2.17 7.43 9.15
N GLN A 66 -2.19 6.27 9.82
CA GLN A 66 -1.49 5.06 9.36
C GLN A 66 -1.87 4.63 7.94
N TRP A 67 -3.14 4.76 7.54
CA TRP A 67 -3.58 4.39 6.19
C TRP A 67 -2.88 5.19 5.07
N VAL A 68 -2.43 6.42 5.37
CA VAL A 68 -1.64 7.23 4.43
C VAL A 68 -0.27 6.60 4.21
N PHE A 69 0.36 6.11 5.28
CA PHE A 69 1.64 5.40 5.20
C PHE A 69 1.50 4.06 4.47
N ASP A 70 0.41 3.34 4.70
CA ASP A 70 0.11 2.11 3.98
C ASP A 70 -0.05 2.37 2.48
N LEU A 71 -0.71 3.48 2.10
CA LEU A 71 -0.88 3.89 0.71
C LEU A 71 0.45 4.25 0.05
N VAL A 72 1.29 5.05 0.72
CA VAL A 72 2.63 5.43 0.24
C VAL A 72 3.49 4.17 0.05
N ALA A 73 3.50 3.28 1.04
CA ALA A 73 4.23 2.02 0.96
C ALA A 73 3.75 1.17 -0.23
N SER A 74 2.44 1.04 -0.42
CA SER A 74 1.85 0.31 -1.55
C SER A 74 2.21 0.89 -2.92
N ILE A 75 2.34 2.21 -3.04
CA ILE A 75 2.68 2.88 -4.31
C ILE A 75 4.17 2.74 -4.64
N PHE A 76 5.05 2.98 -3.66
CA PHE A 76 6.49 3.00 -3.90
C PHE A 76 7.19 1.64 -3.75
N GLY A 77 6.47 0.63 -3.26
CA GLY A 77 6.89 -0.77 -3.30
C GLY A 77 6.14 -1.60 -4.33
N ALA A 78 5.54 -1.00 -5.36
CA ALA A 78 4.87 -1.71 -6.45
C ALA A 78 5.83 -2.12 -7.58
#